data_AF-K7TTU0-F1
#
_entry.id   AF-K7TTU0-F1
#
_cell.length_a   1.000
_cell.length_b   1.000
_cell.length_c   1.000
_cell.angle_alpha   90.00
_cell.angle_beta   90.00
_cell.angle_gamma   90.00
#
_symmetry.space_group_name_H-M   'P 1'
#
loop_
_entity.id
_entity.type
_entity.pdbx_description
1 polymer ?
#
loop_
_entity_poly.entity_id
_entity_poly.type
_entity_poly.pdbx_seq_one_letter_code
_entity_poly.pdbx_strand_id
1 'polypeptide(L)'
;MGLNLNIRRVVFYTLMKYDGEKMVSVPASQVKQIAGRAGRRSSVYPHGLATTFMFDLDYLTKCLDEPVKEAEKVGLFPSFEQLEMFATHFPELAFNNLLDKFRDTCRIDDTYFMCQHDSMKKVASMIESVQGLSLKDHYIFLLGSREYKESGSHVPYAEIR
;
A
#
# COMPACT_ATOMS: atom_id res chain seq x y z
N MET A 1 5.84 -10.02 1.24
CA MET A 1 7.05 -10.59 0.59
C MET A 1 8.10 -10.86 1.65
N GLY A 2 8.97 -11.86 1.51
CA GLY A 2 10.11 -12.04 2.44
C GLY A 2 10.44 -13.47 2.85
N LEU A 3 9.63 -14.46 2.45
CA LEU A 3 9.89 -15.88 2.73
C LEU A 3 10.57 -16.56 1.54
N ASN A 4 11.49 -17.48 1.83
CA ASN A 4 12.13 -18.36 0.86
C ASN A 4 11.41 -19.71 0.86
N LEU A 5 10.59 -19.97 -0.16
CA LEU A 5 9.74 -21.15 -0.25
C LEU A 5 10.10 -21.96 -1.50
N ASN A 6 10.13 -23.29 -1.36
CA ASN A 6 10.31 -24.23 -2.46
C ASN A 6 8.97 -24.53 -3.14
N ILE A 7 8.56 -23.64 -4.04
CA ILE A 7 7.26 -23.74 -4.73
C ILE A 7 7.48 -24.23 -6.17
N ARG A 8 6.83 -25.34 -6.53
CA ARG A 8 6.77 -25.84 -7.92
C ARG A 8 5.67 -25.17 -8.72
N ARG A 9 4.48 -25.02 -8.12
CA ARG A 9 3.27 -24.50 -8.79
C ARG A 9 2.55 -23.51 -7.89
N VAL A 10 2.16 -22.39 -8.47
CA VAL A 10 1.19 -21.45 -7.90
C VAL A 10 -0.17 -21.74 -8.52
N VAL A 11 -1.20 -21.89 -7.68
CA VAL A 11 -2.60 -21.99 -8.11
C VAL A 11 -3.33 -20.79 -7.56
N PHE A 12 -3.73 -19.86 -8.43
CA PHE A 12 -4.55 -18.71 -8.04
C PHE A 12 -5.98 -19.17 -7.80
N TYR A 13 -6.43 -19.10 -6.55
CA TYR A 13 -7.82 -19.45 -6.22
C TYR A 13 -8.82 -18.48 -6.88
N THR A 14 -8.50 -17.19 -6.82
CA THR A 14 -9.22 -16.10 -7.50
C THR A 14 -8.21 -15.06 -7.97
N LEU A 15 -8.55 -14.36 -9.07
CA LEU A 15 -7.80 -13.20 -9.57
C LEU A 15 -8.55 -11.88 -9.27
N MET A 16 -9.44 -11.90 -8.27
CA MET A 16 -10.13 -10.73 -7.74
C MET A 16 -9.67 -10.46 -6.30
N LYS A 17 -9.55 -9.18 -5.92
CA LYS A 17 -9.25 -8.73 -4.56
C LYS A 17 -10.15 -7.56 -4.17
N TYR A 18 -10.36 -7.37 -2.88
CA TYR A 18 -10.97 -6.16 -2.35
C TYR A 18 -9.88 -5.08 -2.21
N ASP A 19 -10.12 -3.89 -2.76
CA ASP A 19 -9.17 -2.76 -2.68
C ASP A 19 -9.44 -1.79 -1.52
N GLY A 20 -10.51 -2.02 -0.75
CA GLY A 20 -11.00 -1.11 0.29
C GLY A 20 -12.40 -0.59 0.00
N GLU A 21 -12.81 -0.55 -1.28
CA GLU A 21 -14.12 -0.06 -1.72
C GLU A 21 -14.92 -1.12 -2.48
N LYS A 22 -14.25 -1.90 -3.35
CA LYS A 22 -14.93 -2.88 -4.22
C LYS A 22 -14.03 -4.05 -4.56
N MET A 23 -14.65 -5.07 -5.15
CA MET A 23 -13.91 -6.19 -5.75
C MET A 23 -13.35 -5.74 -7.10
N VAL A 24 -12.03 -5.80 -7.23
CA VAL A 24 -11.28 -5.45 -8.45
C VAL A 24 -10.37 -6.60 -8.88
N SER A 25 -9.98 -6.62 -10.15
CA SER A 25 -9.00 -7.60 -10.62
C SER A 25 -7.62 -7.35 -10.01
N VAL A 26 -6.88 -8.42 -9.75
CA VAL A 26 -5.51 -8.32 -9.24
C VAL A 26 -4.62 -7.74 -10.36
N PRO A 27 -3.85 -6.66 -10.10
CA PRO A 27 -2.99 -6.06 -11.11
C PRO A 27 -1.91 -7.02 -11.61
N ALA A 28 -1.53 -6.89 -12.89
CA ALA A 28 -0.52 -7.75 -13.53
C ALA A 28 0.81 -7.79 -12.77
N SER A 29 1.25 -6.68 -12.19
CA SER A 29 2.46 -6.61 -11.35
C SER A 29 2.39 -7.51 -10.12
N GLN A 30 1.22 -7.58 -9.45
CA GLN A 30 1.00 -8.45 -8.30
C GLN A 30 0.90 -9.91 -8.74
N VAL A 31 0.21 -10.19 -9.85
CA VAL A 31 0.13 -11.53 -10.43
C VAL A 31 1.52 -12.07 -10.75
N LYS A 32 2.35 -11.32 -11.47
CA LYS A 32 3.74 -11.69 -11.78
C LYS A 32 4.59 -11.92 -10.54
N GLN A 33 4.44 -11.05 -9.54
CA GLN A 33 5.19 -11.17 -8.30
C GLN A 33 4.85 -12.46 -7.53
N ILE A 34 3.58 -12.86 -7.53
CA ILE A 34 3.12 -14.10 -6.90
C ILE A 34 3.53 -15.30 -7.74
N ALA A 35 3.24 -15.29 -9.04
CA ALA A 35 3.58 -16.37 -9.98
C ALA A 35 5.10 -16.66 -10.00
N GLY A 36 5.92 -15.61 -10.00
CA GLY A 36 7.38 -15.69 -9.95
C GLY A 36 7.96 -16.25 -8.63
N ARG A 37 7.11 -16.61 -7.66
CA ARG A 37 7.54 -17.41 -6.50
C ARG A 37 7.77 -18.88 -6.86
N ALA A 38 7.14 -19.39 -7.91
CA ALA A 38 7.40 -20.75 -8.40
C ALA A 38 8.71 -20.82 -9.17
N GLY A 39 9.50 -21.88 -8.97
CA GLY A 39 10.71 -22.15 -9.77
C GLY A 39 11.84 -21.13 -9.59
N ARG A 40 12.01 -20.57 -8.38
CA ARG A 40 13.17 -19.71 -8.07
C ARG A 40 14.46 -20.48 -8.27
N ARG A 41 15.56 -19.80 -8.63
CA ARG A 41 16.90 -20.41 -8.83
C ARG A 41 17.39 -21.25 -7.64
N SER A 42 17.04 -20.87 -6.41
CA SER A 42 17.38 -21.60 -5.19
C SER A 42 16.45 -22.78 -4.89
N SER A 43 15.48 -23.05 -5.76
CA SER A 43 14.50 -24.11 -5.58
C SER A 43 15.00 -25.43 -6.16
N VAL A 44 14.51 -26.52 -5.59
CA VAL A 44 14.64 -27.87 -6.16
C VAL A 44 13.92 -28.04 -7.50
N TYR A 45 13.03 -27.10 -7.85
CA TYR A 45 12.26 -27.11 -9.09
C TYR A 45 12.89 -26.17 -10.12
N PRO A 46 13.45 -26.68 -11.23
CA PRO A 46 14.11 -25.85 -12.25
C PRO A 46 13.11 -25.01 -13.08
N HIS A 47 11.84 -25.40 -13.09
CA HIS A 47 10.77 -24.70 -13.79
C HIS A 47 9.59 -24.46 -12.85
N GLY A 48 9.10 -23.23 -12.83
CA GLY A 48 7.90 -22.82 -12.09
C GLY A 48 6.65 -22.91 -12.95
N LEU A 49 5.53 -23.30 -12.34
CA LEU A 49 4.22 -23.36 -12.99
C LEU A 49 3.26 -22.39 -12.31
N ALA A 50 2.35 -21.79 -13.09
CA ALA A 50 1.25 -20.98 -12.57
C ALA A 50 -0.05 -21.36 -13.30
N THR A 51 -1.16 -21.47 -12.56
CA THR A 51 -2.50 -21.73 -13.10
C THR A 51 -3.55 -21.10 -12.20
N THR A 52 -4.79 -21.05 -12.66
CA THR A 52 -5.96 -20.66 -11.89
C THR A 52 -6.72 -21.89 -11.40
N PHE A 53 -7.47 -21.75 -10.30
CA PHE A 53 -8.43 -22.75 -9.83
C PHE A 53 -9.74 -22.65 -10.61
N MET A 54 -10.23 -21.43 -10.82
CA MET A 54 -11.36 -21.10 -11.69
C MET A 54 -10.90 -20.98 -13.15
N PHE A 55 -11.83 -20.97 -14.11
CA PHE A 55 -11.56 -20.82 -15.56
C PHE A 55 -11.08 -19.42 -15.98
N ASP A 56 -10.27 -18.75 -15.16
CA ASP A 56 -9.74 -17.40 -15.38
C ASP A 56 -8.34 -17.40 -16.04
N LEU A 57 -8.00 -18.50 -16.73
CA LEU A 57 -6.66 -18.73 -17.27
C LEU A 57 -6.26 -17.67 -18.32
N ASP A 58 -7.22 -17.19 -19.11
CA ASP A 58 -7.00 -16.14 -20.11
C ASP A 58 -6.53 -14.83 -19.49
N TYR A 59 -7.08 -14.45 -18.34
CA TYR A 59 -6.66 -13.24 -17.63
C TYR A 59 -5.25 -13.42 -17.03
N LEU A 60 -4.96 -14.60 -16.47
CA LEU A 60 -3.62 -14.92 -15.96
C LEU A 60 -2.57 -14.81 -17.07
N THR A 61 -2.81 -15.41 -18.24
CA THR A 61 -1.89 -15.35 -19.38
C THR A 61 -1.65 -13.91 -19.83
N LYS A 62 -2.72 -13.12 -20.00
CA LYS A 62 -2.61 -11.70 -20.34
C LYS A 62 -1.76 -10.92 -19.35
N CYS A 63 -1.95 -11.15 -18.05
CA CYS A 63 -1.14 -10.50 -17.01
C CYS A 63 0.33 -10.91 -17.05
N LEU A 64 0.65 -12.16 -17.39
CA LEU A 64 2.03 -12.64 -17.46
C LEU A 64 2.76 -12.10 -18.71
N ASP A 65 2.05 -11.96 -19.82
CA ASP A 65 2.59 -11.48 -21.10
C ASP A 65 2.72 -9.95 -21.19
N GLU A 66 1.97 -9.19 -20.37
CA GLU A 66 2.08 -7.73 -20.33
C GLU A 66 3.55 -7.33 -20.05
N PRO A 67 4.11 -6.25 -20.64
CA PRO A 67 5.43 -5.76 -20.22
C PRO A 67 5.40 -5.18 -18.80
N VAL A 68 6.54 -5.14 -18.12
CA VAL A 68 6.64 -4.44 -16.83
C VAL A 68 6.65 -2.95 -17.10
N LYS A 69 5.66 -2.22 -16.59
CA LYS A 69 5.62 -0.76 -16.66
C LYS A 69 6.61 -0.18 -15.66
N GLU A 70 7.40 0.77 -16.10
CA GLU A 70 8.32 1.52 -15.23
C GLU A 70 7.55 2.52 -14.38
N ALA A 71 8.11 2.88 -13.23
CA ALA A 71 7.52 3.91 -12.38
C ALA A 71 7.78 5.29 -13.00
N GLU A 72 6.70 6.00 -13.34
CA GLU A 72 6.78 7.32 -13.99
C GLU A 72 7.10 8.46 -13.01
N LYS A 73 6.72 8.30 -11.74
CA LYS A 73 6.89 9.32 -10.70
C LYS A 73 7.35 8.74 -9.38
N VAL A 74 8.01 9.59 -8.58
CA VAL A 74 8.52 9.23 -7.24
C VAL A 74 7.74 9.96 -6.16
N GLY A 75 7.35 9.21 -5.13
CA GLY A 75 6.66 9.77 -3.98
C GLY A 75 7.60 10.51 -3.04
N LEU A 76 7.22 11.71 -2.63
CA LEU A 76 7.88 12.51 -1.60
C LEU A 76 7.00 12.61 -0.36
N PHE A 77 7.63 12.69 0.80
CA PHE A 77 6.97 12.97 2.07
C PHE A 77 7.81 14.02 2.82
N PRO A 78 7.19 15.03 3.47
CA PRO A 78 7.97 16.10 4.06
C PRO A 78 8.80 15.58 5.24
N SER A 79 10.00 16.13 5.42
CA SER A 79 10.77 15.88 6.63
C SER A 79 10.15 16.60 7.82
N PHE A 80 10.53 16.19 9.03
CA PHE A 80 10.06 16.87 10.24
C PHE A 80 10.48 18.35 10.24
N GLU A 81 11.71 18.65 9.85
CA GLU A 81 12.27 20.00 9.83
C GLU A 81 11.48 20.92 8.86
N GLN A 82 11.08 20.40 7.70
CA GLN A 82 10.27 21.13 6.74
C GLN A 82 8.88 21.46 7.31
N LEU A 83 8.26 20.50 8.01
CA LEU A 83 6.97 20.72 8.66
C LEU A 83 7.08 21.66 9.86
N GLU A 84 8.12 21.55 10.66
CA GLU A 84 8.36 22.43 11.80
C GLU A 84 8.55 23.88 11.34
N MET A 85 9.40 24.10 10.33
CA MET A 85 9.54 25.41 9.70
C MET A 85 8.21 25.93 9.15
N PHE A 86 7.41 25.08 8.50
CA PHE A 86 6.11 25.48 7.98
C PHE A 86 5.10 25.83 9.10
N ALA A 87 5.10 25.06 10.19
CA ALA A 87 4.24 25.29 11.36
C ALA A 87 4.49 26.65 12.02
N THR A 88 5.73 27.14 12.03
CA THR A 88 6.03 28.48 12.59
C THR A 88 5.27 29.61 11.88
N HIS A 89 4.90 29.43 10.60
CA HIS A 89 4.13 30.40 9.83
C HIS A 89 2.62 30.27 10.05
N PHE A 90 2.16 29.16 10.65
CA PHE A 90 0.75 28.85 10.86
C PHE A 90 0.52 28.21 12.25
N PRO A 91 0.78 28.94 13.35
CA PRO A 91 0.74 28.39 14.71
C PRO A 91 -0.66 27.92 15.15
N GLU A 92 -1.71 28.46 14.54
CA GLU A 92 -3.12 28.14 14.85
C GLU A 92 -3.62 26.88 14.13
N LEU A 93 -2.85 26.30 13.19
CA LEU A 93 -3.28 25.13 12.46
C LEU A 93 -3.00 23.85 13.25
N ALA A 94 -4.05 23.04 13.40
CA ALA A 94 -3.88 21.67 13.83
C ALA A 94 -3.03 20.86 12.86
N PHE A 95 -2.38 19.80 13.36
CA PHE A 95 -1.43 19.00 12.61
C PHE A 95 -1.99 18.40 11.31
N ASN A 96 -3.25 17.93 11.33
CA ASN A 96 -3.93 17.44 10.12
C ASN A 96 -4.04 18.51 9.03
N ASN A 97 -4.52 19.70 9.42
CA ASN A 97 -4.69 20.82 8.51
C ASN A 97 -3.34 21.38 8.05
N LEU A 98 -2.30 21.28 8.88
CA LEU A 98 -0.94 21.65 8.54
C LEU A 98 -0.39 20.77 7.40
N LEU A 99 -0.58 19.44 7.47
CA LEU A 99 -0.14 18.51 6.42
C LEU A 99 -0.86 18.78 5.08
N ASP A 100 -2.17 19.02 5.13
CA ASP A 100 -2.95 19.34 3.92
C ASP A 100 -2.52 20.68 3.32
N LYS A 101 -2.34 21.70 4.15
CA LYS A 101 -1.89 23.00 3.68
C LYS A 101 -0.45 22.97 3.17
N PHE A 102 0.42 22.18 3.77
CA PHE A 102 1.78 21.97 3.29
C PHE A 102 1.73 21.40 1.87
N ARG A 103 0.94 20.35 1.66
CA ARG A 103 0.75 19.74 0.34
C ARG A 103 0.22 20.74 -0.69
N ASP A 104 -0.79 21.51 -0.35
CA ASP A 104 -1.42 22.47 -1.28
C ASP A 104 -0.50 23.64 -1.64
N THR A 105 0.43 23.97 -0.74
CA THR A 105 1.40 25.06 -0.95
C THR A 105 2.67 24.58 -1.66
N CYS A 106 3.00 23.29 -1.54
CA CYS A 106 4.21 22.73 -2.11
C CYS A 106 4.20 22.77 -3.64
N ARG A 107 5.30 23.26 -4.20
CA ARG A 107 5.62 23.13 -5.61
C ARG A 107 6.63 22.02 -5.78
N ILE A 108 6.26 21.00 -6.53
CA ILE A 108 7.10 19.85 -6.86
C ILE A 108 7.19 19.74 -8.38
N ASP A 109 8.31 19.21 -8.87
CA ASP A 109 8.49 18.92 -10.29
C ASP A 109 7.56 17.77 -10.72
N ASP A 110 7.24 17.72 -12.02
CA ASP A 110 6.31 16.74 -12.58
C ASP A 110 6.76 15.28 -12.40
N THR A 111 8.05 15.04 -12.17
CA THR A 111 8.62 13.73 -11.84
C THR A 111 8.30 13.23 -10.43
N TYR A 112 7.74 14.09 -9.56
CA TYR A 112 7.41 13.76 -8.18
C TYR A 112 5.92 13.91 -7.88
N PHE A 113 5.47 13.29 -6.78
CA PHE A 113 4.16 13.54 -6.18
C PHE A 113 4.27 13.52 -4.65
N MET A 114 3.45 14.29 -3.94
CA MET A 114 3.37 14.13 -2.48
C MET A 114 2.56 12.88 -2.13
N CYS A 115 3.17 11.99 -1.36
CA CYS A 115 2.55 10.80 -0.83
C CYS A 115 1.30 11.15 -0.01
N GLN A 116 0.19 10.49 -0.31
CA GLN A 116 -1.05 10.58 0.45
C GLN A 116 -1.32 9.25 1.12
N HIS A 117 -1.59 9.29 2.42
CA HIS A 117 -2.04 8.12 3.14
C HIS A 117 -3.26 8.49 3.98
N ASP A 118 -4.43 8.02 3.55
CA ASP A 118 -5.67 8.19 4.31
C ASP A 118 -5.55 7.59 5.71
N SER A 119 -4.81 6.49 5.84
CA SER A 119 -4.47 5.89 7.13
C SER A 119 -3.70 6.86 8.03
N MET A 120 -2.76 7.64 7.48
CA MET A 120 -2.01 8.64 8.25
C MET A 120 -2.93 9.77 8.73
N LYS A 121 -3.86 10.26 7.88
CA LYS A 121 -4.86 11.25 8.28
C LYS A 121 -5.77 10.73 9.39
N LYS A 122 -6.23 9.48 9.28
CA LYS A 122 -7.03 8.83 10.34
C LYS A 122 -6.26 8.82 11.65
N VAL A 123 -5.01 8.37 11.66
CA VAL A 123 -4.20 8.35 12.89
C VAL A 123 -3.97 9.76 13.42
N ALA A 124 -3.60 10.72 12.57
CA ALA A 124 -3.42 12.10 12.97
C ALA A 124 -4.70 12.68 13.59
N SER A 125 -5.90 12.36 13.07
CA SER A 125 -7.18 12.79 13.66
C SER A 125 -7.50 12.12 15.00
N MET A 126 -7.05 10.88 15.21
CA MET A 126 -7.23 10.19 16.49
C MET A 126 -6.34 10.79 17.58
N ILE A 127 -5.07 11.04 17.25
CA ILE A 127 -4.09 11.57 18.22
C ILE A 127 -4.25 13.06 18.49
N GLU A 128 -4.95 13.79 17.63
CA GLU A 128 -5.21 15.23 17.79
C GLU A 128 -5.94 15.57 19.10
N SER A 129 -6.77 14.63 19.60
CA SER A 129 -7.48 14.77 20.87
C SER A 129 -6.60 14.56 22.12
N VAL A 130 -5.37 14.07 21.96
CA VAL A 130 -4.47 13.74 23.07
C VAL A 130 -3.68 14.99 23.49
N GLN A 131 -3.93 15.45 24.71
CA GLN A 131 -3.25 16.63 25.26
C GLN A 131 -1.78 16.34 25.59
N GLY A 132 -0.92 17.35 25.39
CA GLY A 132 0.49 17.30 25.79
C GLY A 132 1.45 16.71 24.75
N LEU A 133 0.97 16.34 23.56
CA LEU A 133 1.82 15.90 22.46
C LEU A 133 2.46 17.10 21.74
N SER A 134 3.79 17.06 21.57
CA SER A 134 4.49 18.04 20.75
C SER A 134 4.26 17.77 19.26
N LEU A 135 4.57 18.76 18.40
CA LEU A 135 4.54 18.56 16.94
C LEU A 135 5.42 17.36 16.51
N LYS A 136 6.55 17.19 17.18
CA LYS A 136 7.47 16.08 16.95
C LYS A 136 6.85 14.73 17.31
N ASP A 137 6.13 14.67 18.43
CA ASP A 137 5.44 13.44 18.83
C ASP A 137 4.36 13.08 17.81
N HIS A 138 3.54 14.05 17.39
CA HIS A 138 2.55 13.84 16.33
C HIS A 138 3.17 13.27 15.05
N TYR A 139 4.30 13.83 14.62
CA TYR A 139 5.03 13.37 13.44
C TYR A 139 5.58 11.94 13.61
N ILE A 140 6.16 11.62 14.78
CA ILE A 140 6.67 10.27 15.07
C ILE A 140 5.54 9.25 15.11
N PHE A 141 4.40 9.57 15.75
CA PHE A 141 3.24 8.69 15.79
C PHE A 141 2.66 8.44 14.40
N LEU A 142 2.65 9.46 13.54
CA LEU A 142 2.22 9.33 12.15
C LEU A 142 3.11 8.34 11.37
N LEU A 143 4.43 8.43 11.53
CA LEU A 143 5.38 7.50 10.87
C LEU A 143 5.38 6.10 11.47
N GLY A 144 5.12 5.98 12.77
CA GLY A 144 5.03 4.69 13.48
C GLY A 144 3.71 3.96 13.27
N SER A 145 2.76 4.57 12.55
CA SER A 145 1.41 4.05 12.35
C SER A 145 1.42 2.69 11.63
N ARG A 146 0.84 1.68 12.28
CA ARG A 146 0.45 0.41 11.65
C ARG A 146 -0.93 0.56 11.01
N GLU A 147 -1.26 -0.27 10.03
CA GLU A 147 -2.63 -0.37 9.48
C GLU A 147 -3.65 -0.45 10.62
N TYR A 148 -4.48 0.60 10.77
CA TYR A 148 -5.65 0.54 11.62
C TYR A 148 -6.70 -0.30 10.89
N LYS A 149 -6.85 -1.56 11.27
CA LYS A 149 -8.00 -2.37 10.90
C LYS A 149 -9.08 -2.14 11.95
N GLU A 150 -10.21 -1.59 11.54
CA GLU A 150 -11.40 -1.56 12.39
C GLU A 150 -11.66 -2.97 12.92
N SER A 151 -11.86 -3.09 14.24
CA SER A 151 -12.26 -4.34 14.86
C SER A 151 -13.66 -4.71 14.35
N GLY A 152 -13.72 -5.66 13.41
CA GLY A 152 -14.93 -6.41 13.12
C GLY A 152 -15.79 -5.93 11.96
N SER A 153 -15.27 -5.94 10.74
CA SER A 153 -16.12 -6.27 9.59
C SER A 153 -16.18 -7.79 9.47
N HIS A 154 -17.27 -8.40 9.92
CA HIS A 154 -17.61 -9.79 9.63
C HIS A 154 -17.42 -10.04 8.13
N VAL A 155 -16.38 -10.76 7.76
CA VAL A 155 -16.32 -11.40 6.44
C VAL A 155 -17.31 -12.56 6.55
N PRO A 156 -18.42 -12.58 5.77
CA PRO A 156 -19.29 -13.73 5.78
C PRO A 156 -18.52 -14.88 5.12
N TYR A 157 -17.94 -15.75 5.95
CA TYR A 157 -17.51 -17.06 5.48
C TYR A 157 -18.79 -17.84 5.18
N ALA A 158 -18.98 -18.22 3.91
CA ALA A 158 -19.93 -19.27 3.58
C ALA A 158 -19.35 -20.59 4.11
N GLU A 159 -19.97 -21.16 5.14
CA GLU A 159 -19.73 -22.55 5.52
C GLU A 159 -20.13 -23.44 4.35
N ILE A 160 -19.17 -24.18 3.80
CA ILE A 160 -19.43 -25.24 2.84
C ILE A 160 -19.61 -26.52 3.67
N ARG A 161 -20.84 -27.07 3.65
CA ARG A 161 -21.12 -28.44 4.09
C ARG A 161 -20.61 -29.45 3.07
#